data_AF-A0A8J6B140-F1
#
_entry.id   AF-A0A8J6B140-F1
#
_cell.length_a   1.000
_cell.length_b   1.000
_cell.length_c   1.000
_cell.angle_alpha   90.00
_cell.angle_beta   90.00
_cell.angle_gamma   90.00
#
_symmetry.space_group_name_H-M   'P 1'
#
loop_
_entity.id
_entity.type
_entity.pdbx_description
1 polymer ?
#
loop_
_entity_poly.entity_id
_entity_poly.type
_entity_poly.pdbx_seq_one_letter_code
_entity_poly.pdbx_strand_id
1 'polypeptide(L)'
;MPPDRGGGALFSLKFTVFAVGTVCLPLCGFIFCVIWSLIFNFEETTATHCRVPNYLPSISAAIGGVTPQRYVWRFCIGLHSAPRLLVAVAYLNFYQGGGGSFWRIRINFLLNVFEVLCLLLLTFISSNENHDIHKLAFVFFMFFSLGYMSLTIRIWRVLRKYSVSAEERRSYAWKKRLFFFNLTTFLISVMFYCRHTIYCEHG
;
A
#
# COMPACT_ATOMS: atom_id res chain seq x y z
N MET A 1 -32.99 -25.13 1.85
CA MET A 1 -33.24 -24.42 0.58
C MET A 1 -31.97 -23.65 0.25
N PRO A 2 -31.19 -24.02 -0.78
CA PRO A 2 -29.98 -23.29 -1.13
C PRO A 2 -30.39 -21.91 -1.67
N PRO A 3 -29.59 -20.85 -1.44
CA PRO A 3 -29.88 -19.55 -2.03
C PRO A 3 -29.75 -19.67 -3.55
N ASP A 4 -30.80 -19.25 -4.26
CA ASP A 4 -30.81 -19.05 -5.71
C ASP A 4 -29.57 -18.24 -6.11
N ARG A 5 -28.64 -18.90 -6.81
CA ARG A 5 -27.58 -18.22 -7.55
C ARG A 5 -28.25 -17.57 -8.75
N GLY A 6 -28.74 -16.34 -8.54
CA GLY A 6 -29.35 -15.52 -9.59
C GLY A 6 -28.51 -15.56 -10.87
N GLY A 7 -29.16 -15.96 -11.97
CA GLY A 7 -28.60 -15.85 -13.31
C GLY A 7 -28.26 -14.39 -13.62
N GLY A 8 -27.06 -14.18 -14.16
CA GLY A 8 -26.63 -12.86 -14.66
C GLY A 8 -25.19 -12.46 -14.41
N ALA A 9 -24.30 -13.33 -13.91
CA ALA A 9 -22.87 -13.01 -13.87
C ALA A 9 -22.23 -13.31 -15.25
N LEU A 10 -22.00 -12.27 -16.07
CA LEU A 10 -21.28 -12.36 -17.35
C LEU A 10 -19.82 -12.85 -17.17
N PHE A 11 -19.23 -12.65 -15.99
CA PHE A 11 -17.89 -13.10 -15.64
C PHE A 11 -17.79 -13.37 -14.14
N SER A 12 -17.19 -14.50 -13.75
CA SER A 12 -16.92 -14.86 -12.36
C SER A 12 -15.44 -15.17 -12.18
N LEU A 13 -14.76 -14.37 -11.35
CA LEU A 13 -13.33 -14.51 -11.06
C LEU A 13 -13.13 -14.89 -9.60
N LYS A 14 -12.26 -15.87 -9.33
CA LYS A 14 -11.89 -16.23 -7.96
C LYS A 14 -11.22 -15.03 -7.29
N PHE A 15 -11.68 -14.68 -6.09
CA PHE A 15 -11.14 -13.56 -5.32
C PHE A 15 -9.61 -13.63 -5.16
N THR A 16 -9.05 -14.81 -4.96
CA THR A 16 -7.60 -15.02 -4.86
C THR A 16 -6.86 -14.60 -6.14
N VAL A 17 -7.37 -14.95 -7.32
CA VAL A 17 -6.74 -14.59 -8.61
C VAL A 17 -6.81 -13.07 -8.82
N PHE A 18 -7.97 -12.49 -8.53
CA PHE A 18 -8.17 -11.04 -8.56
C PHE A 18 -7.20 -10.30 -7.63
N ALA A 19 -7.08 -10.78 -6.38
CA ALA A 19 -6.20 -10.18 -5.38
C ALA A 19 -4.72 -10.31 -5.78
N VAL A 20 -4.27 -11.49 -6.23
CA VAL A 20 -2.90 -11.73 -6.68
C VAL A 20 -2.55 -10.84 -7.86
N GLY A 21 -3.40 -10.82 -8.90
CA GLY A 21 -3.18 -9.96 -10.07
C GLY A 21 -3.09 -8.48 -9.70
N THR A 22 -3.97 -8.03 -8.81
CA THR A 22 -3.96 -6.66 -8.27
C THR A 22 -2.63 -6.33 -7.60
N VAL A 23 -2.16 -7.14 -6.64
CA VAL A 23 -0.91 -6.84 -5.91
C VAL A 23 0.37 -7.02 -6.74
N CYS A 24 0.32 -7.83 -7.81
CA CYS A 24 1.45 -7.99 -8.73
C CYS A 24 1.74 -6.71 -9.53
N LEU A 25 0.73 -5.87 -9.82
CA LEU A 25 0.91 -4.62 -10.58
C LEU A 25 1.96 -3.69 -9.94
N PRO A 26 1.77 -3.20 -8.70
CA PRO A 26 2.78 -2.34 -8.07
C PRO A 26 4.10 -3.06 -7.80
N LEU A 27 4.09 -4.37 -7.53
CA LEU A 27 5.33 -5.12 -7.31
C LEU A 27 6.21 -5.13 -8.56
N CYS A 28 5.65 -5.52 -9.70
CA CYS A 28 6.38 -5.55 -10.97
C CYS A 28 6.79 -4.15 -11.42
N GLY A 29 5.90 -3.16 -11.25
CA GLY A 29 6.21 -1.76 -11.54
C GLY A 29 7.37 -1.24 -10.70
N PHE A 30 7.39 -1.53 -9.40
CA PHE A 30 8.48 -1.12 -8.50
C PHE A 30 9.81 -1.77 -8.88
N ILE A 31 9.82 -3.09 -9.11
CA ILE A 31 11.02 -3.83 -9.52
C ILE A 31 11.59 -3.24 -10.82
N PHE A 32 10.73 -3.00 -11.81
CA PHE A 32 11.13 -2.34 -13.05
C PHE A 32 11.76 -0.96 -12.78
N CYS A 33 11.10 -0.11 -11.98
CA CYS A 33 11.58 1.24 -11.70
C CYS A 33 12.96 1.23 -11.02
N VAL A 34 13.18 0.34 -10.05
CA VAL A 34 14.48 0.22 -9.35
C VAL A 34 15.56 -0.28 -10.31
N ILE A 35 15.33 -1.38 -11.03
CA ILE A 35 16.31 -1.95 -11.95
C ILE A 35 16.68 -0.94 -13.04
N TRP A 36 15.67 -0.28 -13.63
CA TRP A 36 15.91 0.72 -14.67
C TRP A 36 16.72 1.90 -14.15
N SER A 37 16.40 2.36 -12.93
CA SER A 37 17.15 3.45 -12.29
C SER A 37 18.61 3.07 -12.05
N LEU A 38 18.88 1.84 -11.60
CA LEU A 38 20.24 1.38 -11.35
C LEU A 38 21.08 1.21 -12.62
N ILE A 39 20.47 0.79 -13.73
CA ILE A 39 21.19 0.55 -14.98
C ILE A 39 21.37 1.83 -15.80
N PHE A 40 20.32 2.64 -15.91
CA PHE A 40 20.28 3.74 -16.88
C PHE A 40 20.27 5.14 -16.26
N ASN A 41 19.88 5.29 -14.99
CA ASN A 41 19.71 6.59 -14.34
C ASN A 41 20.36 6.65 -12.94
N PHE A 42 21.49 5.95 -12.75
CA PHE A 42 22.08 5.74 -11.42
C PHE A 42 22.43 7.06 -10.74
N GLU A 43 23.24 7.91 -11.38
CA GLU A 43 23.69 9.19 -10.82
C GLU A 43 22.52 10.11 -10.45
N GLU A 44 21.56 10.27 -11.37
CA GLU A 44 20.39 11.12 -11.15
C GLU A 44 19.49 10.62 -10.02
N THR A 45 19.27 9.31 -9.93
CA THR A 45 18.32 8.72 -8.96
C THR A 45 18.92 8.48 -7.57
N THR A 46 20.25 8.47 -7.47
CA THR A 46 21.00 8.37 -6.20
C THR A 46 21.45 9.72 -5.65
N ALA A 47 21.32 10.80 -6.42
CA ALA A 47 21.71 12.13 -6.02
C ALA A 47 21.03 12.58 -4.71
N THR A 48 21.83 13.14 -3.80
CA THR A 48 21.37 13.63 -2.49
C THR A 48 21.92 15.03 -2.23
N HIS A 49 21.21 15.81 -1.42
CA HIS A 49 21.64 17.15 -0.98
C HIS A 49 23.02 17.11 -0.30
N CYS A 50 23.31 16.02 0.43
CA CYS A 50 24.59 15.83 1.10
C CYS A 50 25.77 15.59 0.15
N ARG A 51 25.52 15.31 -1.14
CA ARG A 51 26.54 14.96 -2.15
C ARG A 51 27.47 13.81 -1.74
N VAL A 52 26.95 12.88 -0.92
CA VAL A 52 27.62 11.62 -0.58
C VAL A 52 27.04 10.49 -1.42
N PRO A 53 27.83 9.45 -1.75
CA PRO A 53 27.33 8.32 -2.52
C PRO A 53 26.21 7.59 -1.78
N ASN A 54 25.19 7.23 -2.56
CA ASN A 54 24.13 6.31 -2.19
C ASN A 54 24.20 5.07 -3.11
N TYR A 55 24.15 3.87 -2.55
CA TYR A 55 24.20 2.64 -3.35
C TYR A 55 22.87 2.30 -4.03
N LEU A 56 21.76 2.86 -3.51
CA LEU A 56 20.41 2.65 -4.04
C LEU A 56 19.69 3.99 -4.19
N PRO A 57 18.84 4.13 -5.22
CA PRO A 57 17.99 5.30 -5.33
C PRO A 57 16.96 5.32 -4.21
N SER A 58 16.56 6.51 -3.77
CA SER A 58 15.38 6.63 -2.92
C SER A 58 14.15 6.13 -3.67
N ILE A 59 13.15 5.61 -2.94
CA ILE A 59 11.91 5.10 -3.55
C ILE A 59 11.26 6.17 -4.43
N SER A 60 11.12 7.40 -3.93
CA SER A 60 10.52 8.52 -4.68
C SER A 60 11.32 8.88 -5.94
N ALA A 61 12.66 8.83 -5.88
CA ALA A 61 13.49 9.08 -7.07
C ALA A 61 13.31 7.97 -8.11
N ALA A 62 13.31 6.70 -7.70
CA ALA A 62 13.16 5.56 -8.60
C ALA A 62 11.79 5.54 -9.31
N ILE A 63 10.71 5.84 -8.59
CA ILE A 63 9.33 5.71 -9.12
C ILE A 63 8.76 7.01 -9.70
N GLY A 64 9.37 8.16 -9.39
CA GLY A 64 8.81 9.48 -9.70
C GLY A 64 9.81 10.48 -10.26
N GLY A 65 11.12 10.21 -10.20
CA GLY A 65 12.16 11.13 -10.63
C GLY A 65 12.23 11.28 -12.14
N VAL A 66 12.32 10.15 -12.85
CA VAL A 66 12.68 10.09 -14.28
C VAL A 66 11.69 9.28 -15.13
N THR A 67 11.73 9.52 -16.44
CA THR A 67 11.00 8.73 -17.44
C THR A 67 11.91 7.67 -18.06
N PRO A 68 11.42 6.45 -18.34
CA PRO A 68 10.01 6.02 -18.38
C PRO A 68 9.42 5.53 -17.04
N GLN A 69 10.22 5.37 -15.98
CA GLN A 69 9.83 4.79 -14.68
C GLN A 69 8.57 5.44 -14.10
N ARG A 70 8.51 6.78 -14.11
CA ARG A 70 7.36 7.56 -13.65
C ARG A 70 6.03 7.13 -14.29
N TYR A 71 6.03 6.88 -15.60
CA TYR A 71 4.80 6.50 -16.31
C TYR A 71 4.40 5.06 -16.02
N VAL A 72 5.37 4.14 -15.95
CA VAL A 72 5.12 2.75 -15.57
C VAL A 72 4.53 2.67 -14.16
N TRP A 73 5.13 3.39 -13.22
CA TRP A 73 4.64 3.44 -11.85
C TRP A 73 3.22 4.02 -11.74
N ARG A 74 2.96 5.18 -12.38
CA ARG A 74 1.64 5.80 -12.42
C ARG A 74 0.58 4.88 -13.01
N PHE A 75 0.91 4.18 -14.10
CA PHE A 75 0.01 3.20 -14.71
C PHE A 75 -0.31 2.04 -13.78
N CYS A 76 0.71 1.42 -13.17
CA CYS A 76 0.54 0.31 -12.23
C CYS A 76 -0.32 0.71 -11.02
N ILE A 77 -0.05 1.86 -10.40
CA ILE A 77 -0.83 2.35 -9.25
C ILE A 77 -2.24 2.78 -9.65
N GLY A 78 -2.39 3.44 -10.80
CA GLY A 78 -3.68 3.82 -11.36
C GLY A 78 -4.59 2.59 -11.52
N LEU A 79 -4.12 1.55 -12.21
CA LEU A 79 -4.86 0.30 -12.38
C LEU A 79 -5.10 -0.44 -11.07
N HIS A 80 -4.14 -0.41 -10.14
CA HIS A 80 -4.26 -1.05 -8.82
C HIS A 80 -5.31 -0.39 -7.92
N SER A 81 -5.57 0.92 -8.10
CA SER A 81 -6.43 1.70 -7.20
C SER A 81 -7.91 1.28 -7.22
N ALA A 82 -8.51 1.09 -8.40
CA ALA A 82 -9.93 0.72 -8.52
C ALA A 82 -10.24 -0.65 -7.89
N PRO A 83 -9.46 -1.72 -8.14
CA PRO A 83 -9.57 -2.98 -7.41
C PRO A 83 -9.52 -2.82 -5.88
N ARG A 84 -8.64 -1.96 -5.36
CA ARG A 84 -8.54 -1.74 -3.91
C ARG A 84 -9.76 -1.05 -3.32
N LEU A 85 -10.32 -0.06 -4.02
CA LEU A 85 -11.57 0.59 -3.61
C LEU A 85 -12.74 -0.40 -3.65
N LEU A 86 -12.81 -1.26 -4.66
CA LEU A 86 -13.80 -2.33 -4.73
C LEU A 86 -13.67 -3.29 -3.53
N VAL A 87 -12.44 -3.71 -3.20
CA VAL A 87 -12.17 -4.56 -2.03
C VAL A 87 -12.52 -3.84 -0.72
N ALA A 88 -12.32 -2.53 -0.62
CA ALA A 88 -12.73 -1.75 0.54
C ALA A 88 -14.25 -1.82 0.76
N VAL A 89 -15.04 -1.66 -0.31
CA VAL A 89 -16.51 -1.80 -0.26
C VAL A 89 -16.92 -3.22 0.08
N ALA A 90 -16.27 -4.23 -0.51
CA ALA A 90 -16.54 -5.63 -0.19
C ALA A 90 -16.30 -5.94 1.30
N TYR A 91 -15.21 -5.44 1.88
CA TYR A 91 -14.93 -5.61 3.31
C TYR A 91 -15.89 -4.83 4.21
N LEU A 92 -16.36 -3.65 3.79
CA LEU A 92 -17.39 -2.90 4.50
C LEU A 92 -18.66 -3.76 4.66
N ASN A 93 -19.16 -4.31 3.56
CA ASN A 93 -20.35 -5.17 3.55
C ASN A 93 -20.14 -6.45 4.38
N PHE A 94 -18.97 -7.08 4.23
CA PHE A 94 -18.61 -8.28 5.00
C PHE A 94 -18.60 -8.01 6.52
N TYR A 95 -17.97 -6.92 6.97
CA TYR A 95 -17.90 -6.62 8.40
C TYR A 95 -19.25 -6.19 8.99
N GLN A 96 -20.11 -5.54 8.21
CA GLN A 96 -21.47 -5.19 8.64
C GLN A 96 -22.32 -6.45 8.91
N GLY A 97 -22.19 -7.48 8.07
CA GLY A 97 -22.87 -8.76 8.29
C GLY A 97 -22.39 -9.54 9.52
N GLY A 98 -21.17 -9.27 10.01
CA GLY A 98 -20.53 -9.97 11.13
C GLY A 98 -20.83 -9.42 12.53
N GLY A 99 -21.78 -8.49 12.69
CA GLY A 99 -22.20 -7.97 14.00
C GLY A 99 -21.15 -7.12 14.73
N GLY A 100 -20.18 -6.56 14.00
CA GLY A 100 -19.15 -5.68 14.57
C GLY A 100 -19.67 -4.27 14.92
N SER A 101 -18.87 -3.51 15.68
CA SER A 101 -19.19 -2.11 15.99
C SER A 101 -19.29 -1.26 14.72
N PHE A 102 -20.48 -0.69 14.49
CA PHE A 102 -20.81 0.16 13.35
C PHE A 102 -19.77 1.25 13.08
N TRP A 103 -19.37 2.01 14.11
CA TRP A 103 -18.39 3.08 14.00
C TRP A 103 -17.01 2.57 13.59
N ARG A 104 -16.54 1.45 14.19
CA ARG A 104 -15.24 0.87 13.86
C ARG A 104 -15.17 0.43 12.40
N ILE A 105 -16.25 -0.16 11.89
CA ILE A 105 -16.32 -0.63 10.51
C ILE A 105 -16.25 0.56 9.53
N ARG A 106 -17.03 1.62 9.79
CA ARG A 106 -17.03 2.83 8.94
C ARG A 106 -15.70 3.56 8.98
N ILE A 107 -15.09 3.72 10.15
CA ILE A 107 -13.76 4.31 10.29
C ILE A 107 -12.74 3.46 9.52
N ASN A 108 -12.78 2.14 9.65
CA ASN A 108 -11.86 1.25 8.91
C ASN A 108 -12.01 1.39 7.39
N PHE A 109 -13.23 1.52 6.89
CA PHE A 109 -13.49 1.79 5.49
C PHE A 109 -12.90 3.14 5.05
N LEU A 110 -13.16 4.21 5.80
CA LEU A 110 -12.62 5.54 5.50
C LEU A 110 -11.10 5.57 5.52
N LEU A 111 -10.46 4.92 6.50
CA LEU A 111 -9.00 4.80 6.56
C LEU A 111 -8.44 4.11 5.31
N ASN A 112 -9.11 3.07 4.80
CA ASN A 112 -8.70 2.40 3.55
C ASN A 112 -8.87 3.32 2.34
N VAL A 113 -10.00 4.02 2.23
CA VAL A 113 -10.25 4.97 1.12
C VAL A 113 -9.20 6.08 1.13
N PHE A 114 -8.96 6.72 2.27
CA PHE A 114 -7.95 7.78 2.38
C PHE A 114 -6.53 7.27 2.14
N GLU A 115 -6.20 6.04 2.58
CA GLU A 115 -4.91 5.43 2.24
C GLU A 115 -4.73 5.30 0.72
N VAL A 116 -5.74 4.81 -0.01
CA VAL A 116 -5.67 4.68 -1.48
C VAL A 116 -5.57 6.05 -2.16
N LEU A 117 -6.35 7.04 -1.69
CA LEU A 117 -6.30 8.41 -2.22
C LEU A 117 -4.94 9.08 -1.98
N CYS A 118 -4.36 8.91 -0.79
CA CYS A 118 -3.03 9.42 -0.49
C CYS A 118 -1.94 8.71 -1.30
N LEU A 119 -2.07 7.40 -1.56
CA LEU A 119 -1.15 6.68 -2.45
C LEU A 119 -1.22 7.19 -3.90
N LEU A 120 -2.43 7.49 -4.39
CA LEU A 120 -2.63 8.11 -5.69
C LEU A 120 -1.98 9.50 -5.72
N LEU A 121 -2.26 10.36 -4.72
CA LEU A 121 -1.67 11.69 -4.63
C LEU A 121 -0.14 11.63 -4.63
N LEU A 122 0.43 10.74 -3.81
CA LEU A 122 1.87 10.48 -3.71
C LEU A 122 2.48 10.03 -5.05
N THR A 123 1.71 9.29 -5.86
CA THR A 123 2.17 8.73 -7.14
C THR A 123 2.07 9.75 -8.28
N PHE A 124 1.02 10.55 -8.28
CA PHE A 124 0.77 11.51 -9.36
C PHE A 124 1.49 12.84 -9.15
N ILE A 125 1.80 13.23 -7.91
CA ILE A 125 2.63 14.41 -7.62
C ILE A 125 4.03 13.93 -7.28
N SER A 126 4.98 14.12 -8.19
CA SER A 126 6.39 13.78 -7.99
C SER A 126 7.04 14.72 -6.98
N SER A 127 8.05 14.21 -6.27
CA SER A 127 8.89 15.02 -5.37
C SER A 127 9.60 16.17 -6.09
N ASN A 128 9.85 16.03 -7.40
CA ASN A 128 10.47 17.07 -8.24
C ASN A 128 9.45 18.14 -8.69
N GLU A 129 8.15 17.82 -8.70
CA GLU A 129 7.08 18.74 -9.10
C GLU A 129 6.65 19.61 -7.90
N ASN A 130 6.42 18.98 -6.75
CA ASN A 130 6.11 19.68 -5.50
C ASN A 130 6.51 18.82 -4.29
N HIS A 131 7.67 19.14 -3.71
CA HIS A 131 8.23 18.36 -2.62
C HIS A 131 7.34 18.37 -1.36
N ASP A 132 6.74 19.52 -1.03
CA ASP A 132 5.94 19.67 0.20
C ASP A 132 4.66 18.84 0.14
N ILE A 133 3.94 18.91 -0.97
CA ILE A 133 2.73 18.10 -1.17
C ILE A 133 3.08 16.60 -1.23
N HIS A 134 4.17 16.24 -1.92
CA HIS A 134 4.63 14.86 -2.00
C HIS A 134 4.96 14.28 -0.61
N LYS A 135 5.71 15.04 0.19
CA LYS A 135 6.06 14.67 1.57
C LYS A 135 4.81 14.53 2.44
N LEU A 136 3.87 15.47 2.34
CA LEU A 136 2.61 15.43 3.08
C LEU A 136 1.76 14.22 2.68
N ALA A 137 1.67 13.92 1.38
CA ALA A 137 0.97 12.75 0.86
C ALA A 137 1.58 11.44 1.38
N PHE A 138 2.91 11.35 1.45
CA PHE A 138 3.61 10.20 2.04
C PHE A 138 3.27 10.01 3.52
N VAL A 139 3.32 11.09 4.31
CA VAL A 139 2.99 11.04 5.74
C VAL A 139 1.54 10.58 5.95
N PHE A 140 0.58 11.15 5.22
CA PHE A 140 -0.82 10.74 5.34
C PHE A 140 -1.06 9.31 4.83
N PHE A 141 -0.43 8.91 3.72
CA PHE A 141 -0.48 7.53 3.25
C PHE A 141 -0.06 6.55 4.35
N MET A 142 1.09 6.79 4.99
CA MET A 142 1.56 5.93 6.08
C MET A 142 0.63 5.95 7.29
N PHE A 143 0.13 7.13 7.69
CA PHE A 143 -0.80 7.27 8.81
C PHE A 143 -2.09 6.48 8.58
N PHE A 144 -2.75 6.68 7.44
CA PHE A 144 -4.00 6.00 7.11
C PHE A 144 -3.79 4.49 6.91
N SER A 145 -2.67 4.08 6.31
CA SER A 145 -2.30 2.67 6.12
C SER A 145 -2.12 1.92 7.44
N LEU A 146 -1.32 2.47 8.36
CA LEU A 146 -1.11 1.88 9.68
C LEU A 146 -2.41 1.89 10.51
N GLY A 147 -3.19 2.97 10.42
CA GLY A 147 -4.51 3.05 11.03
C GLY A 147 -5.45 1.95 10.53
N TYR A 148 -5.57 1.79 9.21
CA TYR A 148 -6.40 0.77 8.58
C TYR A 148 -5.98 -0.65 8.99
N MET A 149 -4.68 -0.97 8.92
CA MET A 149 -4.17 -2.29 9.27
C MET A 149 -4.43 -2.62 10.75
N SER A 150 -4.17 -1.67 11.65
CA SER A 150 -4.37 -1.84 13.08
C SER A 150 -5.85 -2.05 13.43
N LEU A 151 -6.75 -1.24 12.85
CA LEU A 151 -8.19 -1.36 13.09
C LEU A 151 -8.76 -2.63 12.47
N THR A 152 -8.26 -3.06 11.30
CA THR A 152 -8.60 -4.35 10.69
C THR A 152 -8.26 -5.50 11.64
N ILE A 153 -7.07 -5.52 12.25
CA ILE A 153 -6.70 -6.55 13.24
C ILE A 153 -7.64 -6.52 14.46
N ARG A 154 -8.05 -5.33 14.93
CA ARG A 154 -8.99 -5.21 16.06
C ARG A 154 -10.38 -5.73 15.70
N ILE A 155 -10.90 -5.39 14.51
CA ILE A 155 -12.19 -5.88 14.00
C ILE A 155 -12.16 -7.41 13.91
N TRP A 156 -11.14 -7.97 13.27
CA TRP A 156 -11.00 -9.43 13.12
C TRP A 156 -10.87 -10.16 14.46
N ARG A 157 -10.26 -9.54 15.48
CA ARG A 157 -10.21 -10.12 16.83
C ARG A 157 -11.60 -10.28 17.43
N VAL A 158 -12.51 -9.35 17.18
CA VAL A 158 -13.90 -9.39 17.65
C VAL A 158 -14.71 -10.39 16.84
N LEU A 159 -14.65 -10.33 15.50
CA LEU A 159 -15.40 -11.24 14.62
C LEU A 159 -15.04 -12.72 14.86
N ARG A 160 -13.76 -13.02 15.13
CA ARG A 160 -13.31 -14.39 15.44
C ARG A 160 -13.90 -14.98 16.72
N LYS A 161 -14.48 -14.17 17.62
CA LYS A 161 -15.25 -14.73 18.75
C LYS A 161 -16.48 -15.50 18.25
N TYR A 162 -16.90 -15.28 17.00
CA TYR A 162 -18.16 -15.76 16.43
C TYR A 162 -18.02 -16.57 15.12
N SER A 163 -16.88 -16.59 14.43
CA SER A 163 -16.62 -17.44 13.25
C SER A 163 -15.28 -18.21 13.31
N VAL A 164 -15.28 -19.48 12.91
CA VAL A 164 -14.16 -20.43 13.13
C VAL A 164 -13.82 -21.24 11.86
N SER A 165 -13.57 -20.60 10.71
CA SER A 165 -12.89 -21.31 9.62
C SER A 165 -11.37 -21.32 9.82
N ALA A 166 -10.69 -22.40 9.39
CA ALA A 166 -9.24 -22.52 9.47
C ALA A 166 -8.53 -21.45 8.63
N GLU A 167 -9.11 -21.10 7.47
CA GLU A 167 -8.61 -20.06 6.57
C GLU A 167 -8.64 -18.67 7.19
N GLU A 168 -9.73 -18.30 7.87
CA GLU A 168 -9.84 -17.02 8.60
C GLU A 168 -8.79 -16.91 9.72
N ARG A 169 -8.53 -18.01 10.43
CA ARG A 169 -7.50 -18.06 11.47
C ARG A 169 -6.10 -17.83 10.90
N ARG A 170 -5.79 -18.48 9.77
CA ARG A 170 -4.52 -18.30 9.05
C ARG A 170 -4.39 -16.87 8.51
N SER A 171 -5.45 -16.34 7.91
CA SER A 171 -5.51 -14.97 7.39
C SER A 171 -5.25 -13.94 8.49
N TYR A 172 -5.88 -14.09 9.66
CA TYR A 172 -5.64 -13.19 10.79
C TYR A 172 -4.20 -13.24 11.31
N ALA A 173 -3.61 -14.45 11.41
CA ALA A 173 -2.22 -14.59 11.82
C ALA A 173 -1.28 -13.85 10.87
N TRP A 174 -1.50 -13.96 9.56
CA TRP A 174 -0.75 -13.21 8.56
C TRP A 174 -0.98 -11.71 8.65
N LYS A 175 -2.22 -11.23 8.81
CA LYS A 175 -2.51 -9.79 9.00
C LYS A 175 -1.70 -9.19 10.15
N LYS A 176 -1.64 -9.88 11.29
CA LYS A 176 -0.80 -9.45 12.42
C LYS A 176 0.69 -9.43 12.09
N ARG A 177 1.21 -10.52 11.53
CA ARG A 177 2.63 -10.64 11.17
C ARG A 177 3.06 -9.55 10.19
N LEU A 178 2.28 -9.34 9.13
CA LEU A 178 2.54 -8.33 8.11
C LEU A 178 2.44 -6.92 8.67
N PHE A 179 1.49 -6.63 9.57
CA PHE A 179 1.41 -5.33 10.24
C PHE A 179 2.66 -5.02 11.06
N PHE A 180 3.09 -5.95 11.93
CA PHE A 180 4.28 -5.73 12.75
C PHE A 180 5.54 -5.67 11.90
N PHE A 181 5.66 -6.52 10.88
CA PHE A 181 6.75 -6.45 9.92
C PHE A 181 6.81 -5.08 9.25
N ASN A 182 5.71 -4.60 8.68
CA ASN A 182 5.61 -3.30 8.02
C ASN A 182 5.94 -2.14 8.97
N LEU A 183 5.41 -2.16 10.20
CA LEU A 183 5.69 -1.13 11.20
C LEU A 183 7.17 -1.09 11.57
N THR A 184 7.78 -2.26 11.83
CA THR A 184 9.19 -2.35 12.19
C THR A 184 10.08 -1.90 11.04
N THR A 185 9.83 -2.38 9.80
CA THR A 185 10.62 -1.95 8.64
C THR A 185 10.48 -0.45 8.39
N PHE A 186 9.28 0.11 8.54
CA PHE A 186 9.06 1.55 8.37
C PHE A 186 9.84 2.37 9.40
N LEU A 187 9.80 1.99 10.69
CA LEU A 187 10.55 2.68 11.74
C LEU A 187 12.06 2.61 11.50
N ILE A 188 12.56 1.45 11.05
CA ILE A 188 13.97 1.28 10.67
C ILE A 188 14.32 2.19 9.48
N SER A 189 13.49 2.25 8.45
CA SER A 189 13.70 3.15 7.30
C SER A 189 13.74 4.62 7.71
N VAL A 190 12.84 5.06 8.60
CA VAL A 190 12.85 6.44 9.13
C VAL A 190 14.12 6.72 9.91
N MET A 191 14.57 5.78 10.75
CA MET A 191 15.82 5.91 11.49
C MET A 191 17.02 6.10 10.54
N PHE A 192 17.16 5.26 9.52
CA PHE A 192 18.24 5.40 8.54
C PHE A 192 18.14 6.69 7.72
N TYR A 193 16.93 7.08 7.30
CA TYR A 193 16.70 8.34 6.60
C TYR A 193 17.14 9.55 7.44
N CYS A 194 16.75 9.59 8.73
CA CYS A 194 17.15 10.66 9.64
C CYS A 194 18.67 10.69 9.84
N ARG A 195 19.31 9.53 10.03
CA ARG A 195 20.78 9.46 10.15
C ARG A 195 21.48 10.00 8.90
N HIS A 196 21.09 9.53 7.72
CA HIS A 196 21.64 10.00 6.45
C HIS A 196 21.45 11.51 6.28
N THR A 197 20.26 12.03 6.57
CA THR A 197 19.93 13.45 6.37
C THR A 197 20.63 14.37 7.37
N ILE A 198 20.81 13.94 8.63
CA ILE A 198 21.41 14.75 9.69
C ILE A 198 22.94 14.72 9.63
N TYR A 199 23.52 13.52 9.45
CA TYR A 199 24.96 13.32 9.53
C TYR A 199 25.65 13.27 8.17
N CYS A 200 24.89 13.30 7.07
CA CYS A 200 25.41 13.10 5.71
C CYS A 200 26.29 11.84 5.59
N GLU A 201 25.90 10.76 6.27
CA GLU A 201 26.54 9.45 6.14
C GLU A 201 26.24 8.84 4.76
N HIS A 202 27.14 8.02 4.23
CA HIS A 202 26.88 7.25 3.00
C HIS A 202 25.63 6.38 3.15
N GLY A 203 24.79 6.35 2.11
CA GLY A 203 23.51 5.64 2.10
C GLY A 203 23.48 4.38 1.26
#